data_AF-A0A349HQ56-F1
#
_entry.id   AF-A0A349HQ56-F1
#
_cell.length_a   1.000
_cell.length_b   1.000
_cell.length_c   1.000
_cell.angle_alpha   90.00
_cell.angle_beta   90.00
_cell.angle_gamma   90.00
#
_symmetry.space_group_name_H-M   'P 1'
#
loop_
_entity.id
_entity.type
_entity.pdbx_description
1 polymer ?
#
loop_
_entity_poly.entity_id
_entity_poly.type
_entity_poly.pdbx_seq_one_letter_code
_entity_poly.pdbx_strand_id
1 'polypeptide(L)' 'CEIFKQAGINTKVIPIKTEDYPTKAKRPKNSRLSKDTLGEFIIKFPKWEDAVVDFLKHLDY' A
#
# COMPACT_ATOMS: atom_id res chain seq x y z
N CYS A 1 -8.22 1.62 -6.92
CA CYS A 1 -6.86 1.66 -6.35
C CYS A 1 -6.79 2.89 -5.45
N GLU A 2 -6.38 2.73 -4.20
CA GLU A 2 -6.53 3.78 -3.18
C GLU A 2 -5.69 5.02 -3.48
N ILE A 3 -4.43 4.85 -3.91
CA ILE A 3 -3.54 5.99 -4.24
C ILE A 3 -4.13 6.90 -5.34
N PHE A 4 -4.69 6.33 -6.41
CA PHE A 4 -5.31 7.12 -7.49
C PHE A 4 -6.60 7.81 -7.04
N LYS A 5 -7.37 7.15 -6.16
CA LYS A 5 -8.58 7.75 -5.56
C LYS A 5 -8.21 8.96 -4.70
N GLN A 6 -7.19 8.82 -3.86
CA GLN A 6 -6.73 9.89 -2.98
C GLN A 6 -6.06 11.05 -3.75
N ALA A 7 -5.31 10.74 -4.82
CA ALA A 7 -4.66 11.74 -5.67
C ALA A 7 -5.59 12.42 -6.71
N GLY A 8 -6.91 12.14 -6.70
CA GLY A 8 -7.86 12.71 -7.65
C GLY A 8 -7.68 12.28 -9.11
N ILE A 9 -6.92 11.21 -9.38
CA ILE A 9 -6.61 10.75 -10.74
C ILE A 9 -7.72 9.81 -11.23
N ASN A 10 -8.48 10.26 -12.23
CA ASN A 10 -9.53 9.45 -12.86
C ASN A 10 -8.95 8.41 -13.83
N THR A 11 -8.49 7.27 -13.29
CA THR A 11 -7.98 6.16 -14.08
C THR A 11 -8.62 4.81 -13.68
N LYS A 12 -8.81 3.94 -14.67
CA LYS A 12 -9.35 2.59 -14.46
C LYS A 12 -8.21 1.63 -14.15
N VAL A 13 -8.21 1.07 -12.94
CA VAL A 13 -7.26 0.01 -12.56
C VAL A 13 -7.90 -1.36 -12.73
N ILE A 14 -7.25 -2.21 -13.54
CA ILE A 14 -7.71 -3.57 -13.84
C ILE A 14 -6.86 -4.55 -13.04
N PRO A 15 -7.43 -5.33 -12.11
CA PRO A 15 -6.68 -6.36 -11.40
C PRO A 15 -6.32 -7.51 -12.35
N ILE A 16 -5.10 -8.01 -12.24
CA ILE A 16 -4.59 -9.16 -13.01
C ILE A 16 -3.98 -10.19 -12.05
N LYS A 17 -3.77 -11.43 -12.52
CA LYS A 17 -3.08 -12.45 -11.75
C LYS A 17 -1.57 -12.29 -11.87
N THR A 18 -0.82 -12.91 -10.95
CA THR A 18 0.64 -12.92 -10.99
C THR A 18 1.17 -13.59 -12.26
N GLU A 19 0.48 -14.62 -12.75
CA GLU A 19 0.85 -15.34 -13.96
C GLU A 19 0.73 -14.48 -15.23
N ASP A 20 -0.16 -13.48 -15.21
CA ASP A 20 -0.35 -12.53 -16.30
C ASP A 20 0.78 -11.47 -16.36
N TYR A 21 1.64 -11.40 -15.33
CA TYR A 21 2.79 -10.49 -15.25
C TYR A 21 4.05 -11.18 -14.69
N PRO A 22 4.75 -12.00 -15.49
CA PRO A 22 5.88 -12.78 -15.03
C PRO A 22 7.11 -11.89 -14.72
N THR A 23 7.72 -12.10 -13.55
CA THR A 23 8.96 -11.42 -13.15
C THR A 23 10.05 -12.43 -12.82
N LYS A 24 11.33 -12.05 -12.96
CA LYS A 24 12.48 -12.94 -12.68
C LYS A 24 12.48 -13.49 -11.24
N ALA A 25 12.10 -12.66 -10.26
CA ALA A 25 12.04 -13.04 -8.85
C ALA A 25 10.67 -13.61 -8.48
N LYS A 26 10.66 -14.65 -7.64
CA LYS A 26 9.42 -15.19 -7.05
C LYS A 26 8.93 -14.24 -5.96
N ARG A 27 7.64 -13.91 -5.99
CA ARG A 27 6.99 -13.07 -4.99
C ARG A 27 6.09 -13.93 -4.09
N PRO A 28 6.15 -13.78 -2.75
CA PRO A 28 5.21 -14.44 -1.87
C PRO A 28 3.78 -13.94 -2.15
N LYS A 29 2.79 -14.82 -1.99
CA LYS A 29 1.38 -14.48 -2.20
C LYS A 29 0.82 -13.55 -1.13
N ASN A 30 1.46 -13.51 0.05
CA ASN A 30 1.11 -12.65 1.16
C ASN A 30 2.39 -12.17 1.85
N SER A 31 2.60 -10.86 1.87
CA SER A 31 3.74 -10.20 2.53
C SER A 31 3.32 -9.36 3.74
N ARG A 32 2.12 -9.59 4.30
CA ARG A 32 1.67 -8.87 5.50
C ARG A 32 2.50 -9.31 6.69
N LEU A 33 3.02 -8.35 7.43
CA LEU A 33 3.76 -8.58 8.67
C LEU A 33 2.84 -8.37 9.87
N SER A 34 3.05 -9.16 10.93
CA SER A 34 2.37 -8.94 12.20
C SER A 34 2.89 -7.68 12.88
N LYS A 35 2.02 -7.05 13.68
CA LYS A 35 2.31 -5.84 14.45
C LYS A 35 2.42 -6.12 15.95
N ASP A 36 2.43 -7.39 16.36
CA ASP A 36 2.31 -7.80 17.76
C ASP A 36 3.40 -7.20 18.66
N THR A 37 4.64 -7.11 18.15
CA THR A 37 5.77 -6.56 18.92
C THR A 37 5.74 -5.04 19.08
N LEU A 38 4.92 -4.30 18.33
CA LEU A 38 4.90 -2.83 18.40
C LEU A 38 4.34 -2.31 19.73
N GLY A 39 3.49 -3.10 20.39
CA GLY A 39 2.96 -2.78 21.71
C GLY A 39 4.06 -2.66 22.77
N GLU A 40 5.17 -3.37 22.61
CA GLU A 40 6.33 -3.34 23.51
C GLU A 40 7.08 -1.99 23.43
N PHE A 41 6.98 -1.29 22.30
CA PHE A 41 7.70 -0.05 22.04
C PHE A 41 6.82 1.22 22.12
N ILE A 42 5.54 1.09 22.49
CA ILE A 42 4.57 2.20 22.51
C ILE A 42 4.47 2.89 21.13
N ILE A 43 4.72 2.14 20.05
CA ILE A 43 4.62 2.65 18.67
C ILE A 43 3.25 2.31 18.11
N LYS A 44 2.55 3.31 17.58
CA LYS A 44 1.32 3.11 16.81
C LYS A 44 1.52 3.62 15.40
N PHE A 45 1.43 2.71 14.43
CA PHE A 45 1.32 3.11 13.04
C PHE A 45 -0.10 3.60 12.75
N PRO A 46 -0.25 4.65 11.91
CA PRO A 46 -1.54 5.02 11.37
C PRO A 46 -2.13 3.86 10.55
N LYS A 47 -3.41 3.97 10.18
CA LYS A 47 -3.90 3.12 9.10
C LYS A 47 -3.10 3.43 7.83
N TRP A 48 -2.89 2.42 6.99
CA TRP A 48 -2.02 2.61 5.82
C TRP A 48 -2.63 3.61 4.84
N GLU A 49 -3.96 3.70 4.78
CA GLU A 49 -4.70 4.67 3.97
C GLU A 49 -4.39 6.11 4.41
N ASP A 50 -4.32 6.37 5.72
CA ASP A 50 -4.01 7.70 6.28
C ASP A 50 -2.56 8.10 5.96
N ALA A 51 -1.63 7.13 6.01
CA ALA A 51 -0.24 7.35 5.64
C ALA A 51 -0.07 7.69 4.16
N VAL A 52 -0.89 7.12 3.27
CA VAL A 52 -0.91 7.49 1.84
C VAL A 52 -1.40 8.92 1.66
N VAL A 53 -2.47 9.33 2.38
CA VAL A 53 -2.98 10.71 2.33
C VAL A 53 -1.89 11.69 2.78
N ASP A 54 -1.24 11.41 3.90
CA ASP A 54 -0.17 12.26 4.42
C ASP A 54 0.99 12.38 3.43
N PHE A 55 1.42 11.27 2.84
CA PHE A 55 2.47 11.27 1.83
C PHE A 55 2.09 12.09 0.58
N LEU A 56 0.87 11.95 0.08
CA LEU A 56 0.39 12.69 -1.10
C LEU A 56 0.34 14.21 -0.85
N LYS A 57 -0.07 14.64 0.36
CA LYS A 57 -0.03 16.06 0.74
C LYS A 57 1.38 16.66 0.67
N HIS A 58 2.40 15.90 1.07
CA HIS A 58 3.80 16.35 0.99
C HIS A 58 4.33 16.44 -0.46
N LEU A 59 3.59 15.88 -1.42
CA LEU A 59 3.88 15.93 -2.84
C LEU A 59 2.98 16.90 -3.62
N ASP A 60 2.16 17.70 -2.91
CA ASP A 60 1.19 18.64 -3.48
C ASP A 60 0.14 17.97 -4.40
N TYR A 61 -0.27 16.74 -4.07
CA TYR A 61 -1.41 16.03 -4.69
C TYR A 61 -2.72 16.25 -3.93
#